data_AF-A0A2E9N2B5-F1
#
_entry.id   AF-A0A2E9N2B5-F1
#
_cell.length_a   1.000
_cell.length_b   1.000
_cell.length_c   1.000
_cell.angle_alpha   90.00
_cell.angle_beta   90.00
_cell.angle_gamma   90.00
#
_symmetry.space_group_name_H-M   'P 1'
#
loop_
_entity.id
_entity.type
_entity.pdbx_description
1 polymer ?
#
loop_
_entity_poly.entity_id
_entity_poly.type
_entity_poly.pdbx_seq_one_letter_code
_entity_poly.pdbx_strand_id
1 'polypeptide(L)' 'MENGLFPPDGVNVISWISTPDLWGTVVVEADSFDQVMRAIGVWRAAVPGMFTTTKTAPAMAVQEIIPLAGKINHSVNG' A
#
# COMPACT_ATOMS: atom_id res chain seq x y z
N MET A 1 -5.80 -7.73 15.11
CA MET A 1 -5.19 -8.97 14.57
C MET A 1 -6.23 -10.02 14.17
N GLU A 2 -7.51 -9.89 14.55
CA GLU A 2 -8.55 -10.94 14.39
C GLU A 2 -9.01 -11.27 12.95
N ASN A 3 -8.75 -10.44 11.94
CA ASN A 3 -9.22 -10.69 10.56
C ASN A 3 -8.14 -11.17 9.58
N GLY A 4 -6.91 -11.43 10.05
CA GLY A 4 -5.84 -11.98 9.19
C GLY A 4 -5.47 -11.15 7.95
N LEU A 5 -5.90 -9.89 7.87
CA LEU A 5 -5.71 -9.05 6.67
C LEU A 5 -4.24 -8.60 6.48
N PHE A 6 -3.39 -8.79 7.49
CA PHE A 6 -1.98 -8.39 7.47
C PHE A 6 -1.07 -9.54 7.92
N PRO A 7 0.05 -9.83 7.21
CA PRO A 7 0.45 -9.18 5.97
C PRO A 7 -0.50 -9.53 4.80
N PRO A 8 -0.69 -8.62 3.83
CA PRO A 8 -1.50 -8.85 2.65
C PRO A 8 -0.94 -10.00 1.80
N ASP A 9 -1.80 -10.83 1.23
CA ASP A 9 -1.39 -11.97 0.41
C ASP A 9 -0.45 -11.55 -0.73
N GLY A 10 0.65 -12.29 -0.87
CA GLY A 10 1.67 -12.04 -1.89
C GLY A 10 2.59 -10.85 -1.63
N VAL A 11 2.62 -10.33 -0.39
CA VAL A 11 3.55 -9.28 0.02
C VAL A 11 4.39 -9.74 1.20
N ASN A 12 5.71 -9.67 1.03
CA ASN A 12 6.67 -9.87 2.09
C ASN A 12 7.08 -8.52 2.68
N VAL A 13 6.86 -8.31 3.99
CA VAL A 13 7.20 -7.05 4.66
C VAL A 13 8.64 -7.13 5.16
N ILE A 14 9.53 -6.37 4.53
CA ILE A 14 10.96 -6.36 4.87
C ILE A 14 11.22 -5.50 6.10
N SER A 15 10.59 -4.32 6.19
CA SER A 15 10.84 -3.39 7.29
C SER A 15 9.67 -2.42 7.49
N TRP A 16 9.49 -2.00 8.74
CA TRP A 16 8.61 -0.90 9.14
C TRP A 16 9.40 0.10 9.97
N ILE A 17 9.47 1.34 9.50
CA ILE A 17 10.16 2.43 10.17
C ILE A 17 9.15 3.52 10.44
N SER A 18 9.04 3.95 11.69
CA SER A 18 8.17 5.05 12.08
C SER A 18 8.94 6.14 12.80
N THR A 19 8.53 7.38 12.59
CA THR A 19 9.04 8.54 13.31
C THR A 19 8.09 8.91 14.47
N PRO A 20 8.56 9.66 15.48
CA PRO A 20 7.71 10.10 16.60
C PRO A 20 6.53 10.99 16.18
N ASP A 21 6.63 11.68 15.04
CA ASP A 21 5.58 12.51 14.44
C ASP A 21 4.60 11.71 13.55
N LEU A 22 4.54 10.39 13.74
CA LEU A 22 3.57 9.48 13.11
C LEU A 22 3.70 9.35 11.59
N TRP A 23 4.87 9.62 11.03
CA TRP A 23 5.20 9.19 9.68
C TRP A 23 5.72 7.76 9.71
N GLY A 24 5.36 6.99 8.69
CA GLY A 24 5.77 5.59 8.54
C GLY A 24 6.27 5.33 7.14
N THR A 25 7.32 4.52 7.03
CA THR A 25 7.74 3.90 5.77
C THR A 25 7.70 2.40 5.95
N VAL A 26 7.03 1.73 5.02
CA VAL A 26 7.07 0.28 4.91
C VAL A 26 7.84 -0.09 3.65
N VAL A 27 8.80 -1.00 3.80
CA VAL A 27 9.52 -1.60 2.68
C VAL A 27 8.95 -2.99 2.47
N VAL A 28 8.48 -3.25 1.27
CA VAL A 28 7.84 -4.51 0.91
C VAL A 28 8.47 -5.09 -0.36
N GLU A 29 8.53 -6.40 -0.41
CA GLU A 29 8.80 -7.18 -1.61
C GLU A 29 7.48 -7.78 -2.11
N ALA A 30 7.23 -7.63 -3.41
CA ALA A 30 6.03 -8.09 -4.07
C ALA A 30 6.33 -8.34 -5.55
N ASP A 31 5.65 -9.31 -6.16
CA ASP A 31 5.81 -9.66 -7.57
C ASP A 31 5.10 -8.67 -8.50
N SER A 32 4.19 -7.85 -7.97
CA SER A 32 3.41 -6.88 -8.74
C SER A 32 3.06 -5.62 -7.96
N PHE A 33 2.85 -4.51 -8.68
CA PHE A 33 2.39 -3.27 -8.07
C PHE A 33 0.97 -3.38 -7.50
N ASP A 34 0.11 -4.23 -8.06
CA ASP A 34 -1.25 -4.46 -7.54
C ASP A 34 -1.20 -4.99 -6.10
N GLN A 35 -0.28 -5.92 -5.81
CA GLN A 35 -0.05 -6.42 -4.45
C GLN A 35 0.39 -5.31 -3.49
N VAL A 36 1.29 -4.41 -3.93
CA VAL A 36 1.71 -3.23 -3.13
C VAL A 36 0.52 -2.30 -2.84
N MET A 37 -0.34 -2.07 -3.83
CA MET A 37 -1.50 -1.19 -3.67
C MET A 37 -2.56 -1.81 -2.76
N ARG A 38 -2.83 -3.12 -2.89
CA ARG A 38 -3.69 -3.86 -1.95
C ARG A 38 -3.14 -3.80 -0.54
N ALA A 39 -1.82 -3.90 -0.39
CA ALA A 39 -1.20 -3.86 0.92
C ALA A 39 -1.45 -2.56 1.67
N ILE A 40 -1.35 -1.43 0.97
CA ILE A 40 -1.70 -0.12 1.52
C ILE A 40 -3.21 0.03 1.70
N GLY A 41 -4.01 -0.52 0.78
CA GLY A 41 -5.46 -0.54 0.86
C GLY A 41 -5.97 -1.20 2.14
N VAL A 42 -5.39 -2.33 2.55
CA VAL A 42 -5.73 -3.00 3.81
C VAL A 42 -5.52 -2.07 5.00
N TRP A 43 -4.41 -1.34 5.07
CA TRP A 43 -4.14 -0.41 6.16
C TRP A 43 -5.17 0.72 6.24
N ARG A 44 -5.55 1.28 5.09
CA ARG A 44 -6.57 2.33 5.00
C ARG A 44 -7.95 1.82 5.39
N ALA A 45 -8.27 0.56 5.08
CA ALA A 45 -9.53 -0.08 5.44
C ALA A 45 -9.59 -0.51 6.92
N ALA A 46 -8.49 -1.02 7.45
CA ALA A 46 -8.40 -1.51 8.83
C ALA A 46 -8.50 -0.38 9.85
N VAL A 47 -7.94 0.80 9.53
CA VAL A 47 -8.06 1.99 10.38
C VAL A 47 -8.39 3.22 9.53
N PRO A 48 -9.67 3.43 9.20
CA PRO A 48 -10.11 4.60 8.45
C PRO A 48 -9.66 5.89 9.14
N GLY A 49 -9.03 6.80 8.38
CA GLY A 49 -8.58 8.10 8.89
C GLY A 49 -7.17 8.12 9.53
N MET A 50 -6.55 6.97 9.79
CA MET A 50 -5.17 6.92 10.28
C MET A 50 -4.16 7.39 9.21
N PHE A 51 -4.30 6.91 7.99
CA PHE A 51 -3.46 7.31 6.86
C PHE A 51 -4.17 8.35 5.98
N THR A 52 -3.93 9.62 6.27
CA THR A 52 -4.50 10.74 5.48
C THR A 52 -3.81 10.89 4.13
N THR A 53 -2.50 10.64 4.07
CA THR A 53 -1.68 10.68 2.85
C THR A 53 -0.86 9.41 2.71
N THR A 54 -0.80 8.85 1.51
CA THR A 54 0.04 7.70 1.17
C THR A 54 0.76 7.97 -0.15
N LYS A 55 2.07 7.72 -0.17
CA LYS A 55 2.91 7.81 -1.37
C LYS A 55 3.59 6.46 -1.56
N THR A 56 3.64 6.00 -2.80
CA THR A 56 4.33 4.77 -3.19
C THR A 56 5.40 5.10 -4.21
N ALA A 57 6.57 4.46 -4.07
CA ALA A 57 7.64 4.50 -5.03
C ALA A 57 7.96 3.06 -5.45
N PRO A 58 7.29 2.52 -6.47
CA PRO A 58 7.56 1.18 -6.96
C PRO A 58 8.89 1.16 -7.69
N ALA A 59 9.55 0.01 -7.72
CA ALA A 59 10.67 -0.25 -8.63
C ALA A 59 10.17 -0.46 -10.08
N MET A 60 9.36 0.48 -10.58
CA MET A 60 8.73 0.47 -11.91
C MET A 60 8.80 1.87 -12.51
N ALA A 61 8.83 1.98 -13.84
CA ALA A 61 8.90 3.27 -14.51
C ALA A 61 7.62 4.09 -14.25
N VAL A 62 7.78 5.41 -14.01
CA VAL A 62 6.65 6.30 -13.68
C VAL A 62 5.56 6.29 -14.75
N GLN A 63 5.93 6.13 -16.02
CA GLN A 63 4.99 6.08 -17.14
C GLN A 63 4.03 4.87 -17.06
N GLU A 64 4.47 3.78 -16.44
CA GLU A 64 3.69 2.53 -16.33
C GLU A 64 2.75 2.56 -15.11
N ILE A 65 3.08 3.36 -14.10
CA ILE A 65 2.32 3.49 -12.85
C ILE A 65 1.05 4.32 -13.02
N ILE A 66 1.09 5.41 -13.79
CA ILE A 66 -0.03 6.36 -13.89
C ILE A 66 -1.32 5.67 -14.40
N PRO A 67 -1.32 4.88 -15.49
CA PRO A 67 -2.53 4.20 -15.96
C PRO A 67 -3.03 3.14 -14.97
N LEU A 68 -2.12 2.45 -14.28
CA LEU A 68 -2.44 1.38 -13.34
C LEU A 68 -3.07 1.93 -12.05
N ALA A 69 -2.51 3.01 -11.52
CA ALA A 69 -3.07 3.72 -10.36
C ALA A 69 -4.47 4.27 -10.66
N GLY A 70 -4.71 4.79 -11.87
CA GLY A 70 -6.03 5.23 -12.32
C GLY A 70 -7.07 4.09 -12.34
N LYS A 71 -6.71 2.91 -12.88
CA LYS A 71 -7.58 1.72 -12.88
C LYS A 71 -7.91 1.25 -11.46
N ILE A 72 -6.92 1.23 -10.57
CA ILE A 72 -7.11 0.82 -9.17
C ILE A 72 -8.04 1.80 -8.45
N ASN A 73 -7.83 3.11 -8.60
CA ASN A 73 -8.69 4.12 -7.99
C ASN A 73 -10.15 3.99 -8.44
N HIS A 74 -10.40 3.82 -9.74
CA HIS A 74 -11.74 3.59 -10.28
C HIS A 74 -12.37 2.30 -9.72
N SER A 75 -11.59 1.23 -9.54
CA SER A 75 -12.11 -0.03 -8.99
C SER A 75 -12.50 0.07 -7.50
N VAL A 76 -11.91 1.01 -6.76
CA VAL A 76 -12.16 1.19 -5.32
C VAL A 76 -13.21 2.27 -5.05
N ASN A 77 -13.24 3.34 -5.85
CA ASN A 77 -14.03 4.54 -5.55
C ASN A 77 -15.16 4.84 -6.55
N GLY A 78 -15.31 4.08 -7.64
CA GLY A 78 -16.26 4.37 -8.72
C GLY A 78 -15.67 5.31 -9.75
#